data_AF-A0A174V0P7-F1
#
_entry.id   AF-A0A174V0P7-F1
#
_cell.length_a   1.000
_cell.length_b   1.000
_cell.length_c   1.000
_cell.angle_alpha   90.00
_cell.angle_beta   90.00
_cell.angle_gamma   90.00
#
_symmetry.space_group_name_H-M   'P 1'
#
loop_
_entity.id
_entity.type
_entity.pdbx_description
1 polymer ?
#
loop_
_entity_poly.entity_id
_entity_poly.type
_entity_poly.pdbx_seq_one_letter_code
_entity_poly.pdbx_strand_id
1 'polypeptide(L)'
;MLGAQIIGYEGVDKRIDVLATAIHAGLKATQLKDLDLAYAPPYSSAKDPVNMAGFMIDNIAKGTLKQWHLEDMDKISKDKSAVLLDVRTVDEFSRGHMDGFKNIPVDELRERINEIEKGKPVYLICQSGLRSYIASRILEGNGYETYNFSGGFRFYDAVVNDRALIERAYACGMDYKK
;
A
#
# COMPACT_ATOMS: atom_id res chain seq x y z
N MET A 1 -4.26 14.82 13.26
CA MET A 1 -3.49 13.57 13.03
C MET A 1 -3.40 12.87 14.38
N LEU A 2 -3.74 11.57 14.46
CA LEU A 2 -3.80 10.87 15.76
C LEU A 2 -2.45 10.30 16.22
N GLY A 3 -1.58 9.98 15.26
CA GLY A 3 -0.25 9.42 15.52
C GLY A 3 0.40 8.97 14.22
N ALA A 4 1.64 8.53 14.31
CA ALA A 4 2.40 7.95 13.19
C ALA A 4 3.42 6.93 13.71
N GLN A 5 3.76 5.96 12.86
CA GLN A 5 4.81 4.98 13.10
C GLN A 5 5.70 4.92 11.87
N ILE A 6 7.01 4.80 12.08
CA ILE A 6 8.00 4.72 11.01
C ILE A 6 9.03 3.65 11.39
N ILE A 7 9.34 2.77 10.45
CA ILE A 7 10.33 1.69 10.60
C ILE A 7 11.23 1.74 9.37
N GLY A 8 12.55 1.65 9.59
CA GLY A 8 13.56 1.70 8.55
C GLY A 8 14.97 1.78 9.13
N TYR A 9 15.98 1.73 8.27
CA TYR A 9 17.38 1.74 8.68
C TYR A 9 17.95 3.16 8.85
N GLU A 10 17.52 4.11 8.02
CA GLU A 10 18.10 5.46 7.96
C GLU A 10 17.03 6.54 7.76
N GLY A 11 17.24 7.70 8.37
CA GLY A 11 16.38 8.88 8.23
C GLY A 11 14.97 8.71 8.79
N VAL A 12 14.78 7.73 9.69
CA VAL A 12 13.53 7.44 10.41
C VAL A 12 13.28 8.49 11.48
N ASP A 13 14.30 8.76 12.27
CA ASP A 13 14.41 9.86 13.25
C ASP A 13 13.96 11.20 12.65
N LYS A 14 14.50 11.56 11.49
CA LYS A 14 14.13 12.79 10.80
C LYS A 14 12.63 12.88 10.51
N ARG A 15 12.02 11.79 10.00
CA ARG A 15 10.60 11.82 9.63
C ARG A 15 9.69 11.76 10.85
N ILE A 16 10.07 11.04 11.90
CA ILE A 16 9.26 11.00 13.11
C ILE A 16 9.29 12.37 13.80
N ASP A 17 10.42 13.08 13.80
CA ASP A 17 10.52 14.46 14.33
C ASP A 17 9.65 15.45 13.55
N VAL A 18 9.64 15.36 12.21
CA VAL A 18 8.75 16.17 11.36
C VAL A 18 7.28 15.90 11.69
N LEU A 19 6.89 14.63 11.81
CA LEU A 19 5.51 14.25 12.14
C LEU A 19 5.13 14.67 13.57
N ALA A 20 6.02 14.50 14.54
CA ALA A 20 5.81 14.94 15.92
C ALA A 20 5.61 16.46 16.00
N THR A 21 6.44 17.22 15.28
CA THR A 21 6.32 18.68 15.15
C THR A 21 4.99 19.06 14.51
N ALA A 22 4.58 18.38 13.44
CA ALA A 22 3.30 18.63 12.77
C ALA A 22 2.09 18.32 13.67
N ILE A 23 2.15 17.23 14.46
CA ILE A 23 1.12 16.90 15.46
C ILE A 23 1.05 18.01 16.52
N HIS A 24 2.20 18.40 17.08
CA HIS A 24 2.28 19.43 18.10
C HIS A 24 1.73 20.78 17.63
N ALA A 25 2.05 21.16 16.39
CA ALA A 25 1.56 22.39 15.77
C ALA A 25 0.10 22.29 15.27
N GLY A 26 -0.59 21.16 15.47
CA GLY A 26 -2.00 21.00 15.13
C GLY A 26 -2.30 20.90 13.63
N LEU A 27 -1.32 20.53 12.80
CA LEU A 27 -1.51 20.38 11.36
C LEU A 27 -2.49 19.23 11.07
N LYS A 28 -3.35 19.44 10.07
CA LYS A 28 -4.15 18.35 9.49
C LYS A 28 -3.24 17.45 8.67
N ALA A 29 -3.54 16.15 8.66
CA ALA A 29 -2.74 15.18 7.92
C ALA A 29 -2.69 15.46 6.40
N THR A 30 -3.75 16.06 5.84
CA THR A 30 -3.80 16.49 4.44
C THR A 30 -2.85 17.64 4.10
N GLN A 31 -2.35 18.38 5.10
CA GLN A 31 -1.39 19.48 4.92
C GLN A 31 0.06 19.00 4.88
N LEU A 32 0.33 17.73 5.20
CA LEU A 32 1.71 17.19 5.15
C LEU A 32 2.33 17.23 3.75
N LYS A 33 1.48 17.18 2.71
CA LYS A 33 1.92 17.28 1.31
C LYS A 33 2.48 18.67 0.95
N ASP A 34 2.15 19.69 1.75
CA ASP A 34 2.50 21.09 1.51
C ASP A 34 3.75 21.52 2.32
N LEU A 35 4.34 20.63 3.12
CA LEU A 35 5.57 20.92 3.87
C LEU A 35 6.76 21.07 2.92
N ASP A 36 7.40 22.24 2.96
CA ASP A 36 8.64 22.52 2.24
C ASP A 36 9.84 22.06 3.07
N LEU A 37 10.32 20.85 2.78
CA LEU A 37 11.38 20.19 3.52
C LEU A 37 12.71 20.29 2.75
N ALA A 38 13.82 20.35 3.49
CA ALA A 38 15.14 20.44 2.89
C ALA A 38 15.42 19.27 1.93
N TYR A 39 15.84 19.62 0.72
CA TYR A 39 16.15 18.67 -0.34
C TYR A 39 17.53 18.92 -0.95
N ALA A 40 18.34 17.87 -0.93
CA ALA A 40 19.43 17.61 -1.87
C ALA A 40 19.55 16.07 -2.02
N PRO A 41 20.19 15.56 -3.10
CA PRO A 41 20.30 14.12 -3.34
C PRO A 41 20.75 13.24 -2.15
N PRO A 42 21.72 13.65 -1.30
CA PRO A 42 22.12 12.83 -0.16
C PRO A 42 21.11 12.83 1.01
N TYR A 43 20.16 13.77 1.06
CA TYR A 43 19.32 13.97 2.25
C TYR A 43 17.86 13.56 2.06
N SER A 44 17.30 13.81 0.88
CA SER A 44 15.90 13.50 0.60
C SER A 44 15.64 13.36 -0.89
N SER A 45 14.37 13.13 -1.24
CA SER A 45 13.86 13.25 -2.60
C SER A 45 13.13 14.58 -2.76
N ALA A 46 12.83 14.97 -4.00
CA ALA A 46 12.03 16.18 -4.29
C ALA A 46 10.65 16.17 -3.61
N LYS A 47 10.14 14.98 -3.26
CA LYS A 47 9.01 14.79 -2.36
C LYS A 47 9.46 13.88 -1.24
N ASP A 48 9.54 14.40 -0.01
CA ASP A 48 9.93 13.59 1.15
C ASP A 48 8.88 12.50 1.42
N PRO A 49 9.24 11.35 2.02
CA PRO A 49 8.27 10.37 2.51
C PRO A 49 7.10 10.97 3.31
N VAL A 50 7.31 12.04 4.08
CA VAL A 50 6.21 12.76 4.76
C VAL A 50 5.26 13.41 3.76
N ASN A 51 5.77 14.05 2.71
CA ASN A 51 4.92 14.61 1.66
C ASN A 51 4.17 13.49 0.92
N MET A 52 4.83 12.36 0.64
CA MET A 52 4.22 11.21 -0.04
C MET A 52 3.07 10.60 0.79
N ALA A 53 3.24 10.48 2.11
CA ALA A 53 2.16 10.11 3.01
C ALA A 53 1.01 11.13 2.98
N GLY A 54 1.33 12.43 3.00
CA GLY A 54 0.37 13.52 2.84
C GLY A 54 -0.46 13.42 1.56
N PHE A 55 0.17 13.13 0.41
CA PHE A 55 -0.52 12.93 -0.86
C PHE A 55 -1.48 11.72 -0.81
N MET A 56 -1.05 10.61 -0.23
CA MET A 56 -1.90 9.43 -0.06
C MET A 56 -3.12 9.75 0.81
N ILE A 57 -2.91 10.43 1.94
CA ILE A 57 -3.98 10.84 2.86
C ILE A 57 -4.95 11.81 2.17
N ASP A 58 -4.45 12.77 1.39
CA ASP A 58 -5.30 13.70 0.63
C ASP A 58 -6.16 12.97 -0.42
N ASN A 59 -5.57 12.00 -1.12
CA ASN A 59 -6.30 11.18 -2.10
C ASN A 59 -7.43 10.37 -1.45
N ILE A 60 -7.18 9.80 -0.27
CA ILE A 60 -8.20 9.06 0.50
C ILE A 60 -9.27 10.03 1.01
N ALA A 61 -8.87 11.15 1.61
CA ALA A 61 -9.79 12.14 2.18
C ALA A 61 -10.74 12.75 1.13
N LYS A 62 -10.27 12.88 -0.12
CA LYS A 62 -11.08 13.36 -1.25
C LYS A 62 -11.89 12.27 -1.95
N GLY A 63 -11.75 11.01 -1.55
CA GLY A 63 -12.37 9.86 -2.23
C GLY A 63 -11.79 9.59 -3.63
N THR A 64 -10.62 10.17 -3.96
CA THR A 64 -9.89 9.90 -5.22
C THR A 64 -9.26 8.50 -5.21
N LEU A 65 -9.02 7.95 -4.02
CA LEU A 65 -8.55 6.59 -3.82
C LEU A 65 -9.36 5.93 -2.72
N LYS A 66 -9.93 4.77 -3.02
CA LYS A 66 -10.48 3.85 -2.00
C LYS A 66 -9.41 2.84 -1.62
N GLN A 67 -9.34 2.48 -0.35
CA GLN A 67 -8.41 1.48 0.17
C GLN A 67 -9.16 0.26 0.70
N TRP A 68 -8.44 -0.87 0.74
CA TRP A 68 -8.79 -2.04 1.53
C TRP A 68 -7.56 -2.46 2.34
N HIS A 69 -7.80 -3.17 3.43
CA HIS A 69 -6.77 -3.53 4.40
C HIS A 69 -6.68 -5.04 4.60
N LEU A 70 -5.66 -5.47 5.34
CA LEU A 70 -5.39 -6.89 5.56
C LEU A 70 -6.56 -7.59 6.26
N GLU A 71 -7.25 -6.87 7.14
CA GLU A 71 -8.41 -7.36 7.89
C GLU A 71 -9.61 -7.69 6.97
N ASP A 72 -9.68 -7.08 5.79
CA ASP A 72 -10.73 -7.33 4.80
C ASP A 72 -10.49 -8.59 3.97
N MET A 73 -9.28 -9.17 4.03
CA MET A 73 -8.83 -10.24 3.12
C MET A 73 -9.73 -11.48 3.16
N ASP A 74 -10.14 -11.93 4.34
CA ASP A 74 -11.00 -13.12 4.48
C ASP A 74 -12.37 -12.94 3.83
N LYS A 75 -12.87 -11.70 3.82
CA LYS A 75 -14.14 -11.35 3.18
C LYS A 75 -13.96 -11.25 1.67
N ILE A 76 -12.91 -10.55 1.22
CA ILE A 76 -12.64 -10.29 -0.20
C ILE A 76 -12.30 -11.58 -0.95
N SER A 77 -11.45 -12.45 -0.38
CA SER A 77 -11.02 -13.70 -1.00
C SER A 77 -12.15 -14.71 -1.24
N LYS A 78 -13.20 -14.66 -0.41
CA LYS A 78 -14.39 -15.52 -0.54
C LYS A 78 -15.44 -14.94 -1.49
N ASP A 79 -15.31 -13.66 -1.84
CA ASP A 79 -16.26 -12.97 -2.69
C ASP A 79 -15.97 -13.23 -4.18
N LYS A 80 -16.73 -14.17 -4.76
CA LYS A 80 -16.66 -14.48 -6.21
C LYS A 80 -17.20 -13.35 -7.11
N SER A 81 -17.79 -12.31 -6.51
CA SER A 81 -18.26 -11.12 -7.23
C SER A 81 -17.20 -10.01 -7.31
N ALA A 82 -15.98 -10.26 -6.83
CA ALA A 82 -14.86 -9.33 -6.93
C ALA A 82 -13.79 -9.79 -7.93
N VAL A 83 -13.03 -8.84 -8.48
CA VAL A 83 -11.83 -9.11 -9.26
C VAL A 83 -10.61 -8.81 -8.40
N LEU A 84 -9.73 -9.79 -8.22
CA LEU A 84 -8.48 -9.65 -7.48
C LEU A 84 -7.31 -9.52 -8.47
N LEU A 85 -6.61 -8.40 -8.46
CA LEU A 85 -5.61 -8.07 -9.47
C LEU A 85 -4.28 -7.60 -8.86
N ASP A 86 -3.22 -8.32 -9.14
CA ASP A 86 -1.84 -7.95 -8.83
C ASP A 86 -1.19 -7.31 -10.05
N VAL A 87 -0.75 -6.06 -9.91
CA VAL A 87 -0.18 -5.26 -11.00
C VAL A 87 1.34 -5.15 -10.95
N ARG A 88 2.00 -6.02 -10.17
CA ARG A 88 3.47 -6.19 -10.20
C ARG A 88 3.92 -6.85 -11.50
N THR A 89 5.23 -6.87 -11.72
CA THR A 89 5.80 -7.62 -12.84
C THR A 89 5.57 -9.12 -12.65
N VAL A 90 5.61 -9.87 -13.76
CA VAL A 90 5.47 -11.33 -13.74
C VAL A 90 6.52 -11.98 -12.83
N ASP A 91 7.75 -11.46 -12.82
CA ASP A 91 8.83 -11.95 -11.97
C ASP A 91 8.59 -11.70 -10.47
N GLU A 92 8.01 -10.56 -10.11
CA GLU A 92 7.63 -10.30 -8.72
C GLU A 92 6.49 -11.20 -8.27
N PHE A 93 5.51 -11.43 -9.14
CA PHE A 93 4.35 -12.27 -8.88
C PHE A 93 4.73 -13.75 -8.74
N SER A 94 5.63 -14.25 -9.59
CA SER A 94 6.09 -15.65 -9.57
C SER A 94 6.91 -16.01 -8.33
N ARG A 95 7.56 -15.04 -7.68
CA ARG A 95 8.29 -15.22 -6.41
C ARG A 95 7.38 -15.31 -5.18
N GLY A 96 6.09 -15.05 -5.33
CA GLY A 96 5.11 -15.06 -4.24
C GLY A 96 4.02 -14.02 -4.47
N HIS A 97 2.78 -14.41 -4.21
CA HIS A 97 1.61 -13.56 -4.38
C HIS A 97 0.50 -14.00 -3.43
N MET A 98 -0.53 -13.17 -3.30
CA MET A 98 -1.74 -13.51 -2.57
C MET A 98 -2.59 -14.48 -3.40
N ASP A 99 -3.14 -15.50 -2.74
CA ASP A 99 -3.99 -16.49 -3.40
C ASP A 99 -5.23 -15.85 -4.06
N GLY A 100 -5.58 -16.35 -5.26
CA GLY A 100 -6.74 -15.90 -6.02
C GLY A 100 -6.51 -14.61 -6.84
N PHE A 101 -5.39 -13.91 -6.67
CA PHE A 101 -5.04 -12.76 -7.49
C PHE A 101 -4.60 -13.19 -8.89
N LYS A 102 -5.09 -12.49 -9.92
CA LYS A 102 -4.56 -12.59 -11.29
C LYS A 102 -3.47 -11.55 -11.49
N ASN A 103 -2.49 -11.83 -12.34
CA ASN A 103 -1.43 -10.88 -12.65
C ASN A 103 -1.63 -10.20 -14.01
N ILE A 104 -1.73 -8.87 -14.00
CA ILE A 104 -1.62 -8.01 -15.19
C ILE A 104 -0.71 -6.85 -14.81
N PRO A 105 0.56 -6.83 -15.25
CA PRO A 105 1.50 -5.76 -14.95
C PRO A 105 0.92 -4.38 -15.29
N VAL A 106 1.16 -3.38 -14.44
CA VAL A 106 0.59 -2.03 -14.61
C VAL A 106 0.92 -1.40 -15.97
N ASP A 107 2.07 -1.74 -16.54
CA ASP A 107 2.53 -1.21 -17.83
C ASP A 107 1.75 -1.82 -19.01
N GLU A 108 1.24 -3.05 -18.87
CA GLU A 108 0.41 -3.74 -19.87
C GLU A 108 -1.10 -3.49 -19.66
N LEU A 109 -1.47 -2.92 -18.50
CA LEU A 109 -2.86 -2.84 -18.04
C LEU A 109 -3.80 -2.13 -19.03
N ARG A 110 -3.31 -1.09 -19.72
CA ARG A 110 -4.13 -0.33 -20.69
C ARG A 110 -4.50 -1.17 -21.90
N GLU A 111 -3.58 -2.01 -22.37
CA GLU A 111 -3.76 -2.86 -23.54
C GLU A 111 -4.63 -4.09 -23.20
N ARG A 112 -4.51 -4.55 -21.96
CA ARG A 112 -5.17 -5.76 -21.43
C ARG A 112 -6.43 -5.47 -20.61
N ILE A 113 -6.94 -4.24 -20.65
CA ILE A 113 -8.08 -3.81 -19.82
C ILE A 113 -9.36 -4.60 -20.08
N ASN A 114 -9.49 -5.19 -21.28
CA ASN A 114 -10.63 -6.02 -21.67
C ASN A 114 -10.64 -7.40 -20.98
N GLU A 115 -9.53 -7.81 -20.36
CA GLU A 115 -9.46 -9.05 -19.56
C GLU A 115 -10.10 -8.88 -18.16
N ILE A 116 -10.38 -7.63 -17.76
CA ILE A 116 -10.96 -7.31 -16.45
C ILE A 116 -12.47 -7.26 -16.58
N GLU A 117 -13.15 -8.06 -15.75
CA GLU A 117 -14.60 -8.15 -15.77
C GLU A 117 -15.24 -6.83 -15.29
N LYS A 118 -16.10 -6.24 -16.13
CA LYS A 118 -16.82 -5.01 -15.80
C LYS A 118 -17.97 -5.26 -14.82
N GLY A 119 -18.33 -4.23 -14.06
CA GLY A 119 -19.44 -4.26 -13.10
C GLY A 119 -19.11 -4.92 -11.77
N LYS A 120 -17.90 -5.47 -11.63
CA LYS A 120 -17.36 -6.00 -10.37
C LYS A 120 -16.35 -5.04 -9.76
N PRO A 121 -16.28 -4.90 -8.42
CA PRO A 121 -15.21 -4.16 -7.77
C PRO A 121 -13.86 -4.85 -8.00
N VAL A 122 -12.84 -4.04 -8.29
CA VAL A 122 -11.46 -4.50 -8.55
C VAL A 122 -10.58 -4.18 -7.35
N TYR A 123 -10.10 -5.22 -6.66
CA TYR A 123 -9.14 -5.12 -5.57
C TYR A 123 -7.73 -5.26 -6.11
N LEU A 124 -6.97 -4.18 -5.98
CA LEU A 124 -5.65 -4.03 -6.57
C LEU A 124 -4.57 -4.20 -5.51
N ILE A 125 -3.47 -4.85 -5.90
CA ILE A 125 -2.24 -4.88 -5.13
C ILE A 125 -1.03 -4.65 -6.02
N CYS A 126 0.00 -4.01 -5.48
CA CYS A 126 1.34 -4.04 -6.04
C CYS A 126 2.37 -4.21 -4.92
N GLN A 127 3.66 -4.01 -5.18
CA GLN A 127 4.70 -4.22 -4.16
C GLN A 127 4.60 -3.30 -2.93
N SER A 128 4.24 -2.02 -3.13
CA SER A 128 4.23 -0.99 -2.06
C SER A 128 2.99 -0.09 -2.05
N GLY A 129 2.03 -0.30 -2.95
CA GLY A 129 0.82 0.52 -3.10
C GLY A 129 0.89 1.62 -4.18
N LEU A 130 2.08 1.98 -4.69
CA LEU A 130 2.24 3.05 -5.69
C LEU A 130 1.73 2.64 -7.09
N ARG A 131 2.20 1.50 -7.61
CA ARG A 131 1.76 1.02 -8.93
C ARG A 131 0.28 0.65 -8.96
N SER A 132 -0.26 0.12 -7.87
CA SER A 132 -1.69 -0.19 -7.75
C SER A 132 -2.55 1.08 -7.60
N TYR A 133 -2.03 2.16 -7.02
CA TYR A 133 -2.66 3.48 -7.15
C TYR A 133 -2.74 3.94 -8.62
N ILE A 134 -1.65 3.79 -9.40
CA ILE A 134 -1.67 4.14 -10.83
C ILE A 134 -2.69 3.28 -11.59
N ALA A 135 -2.70 1.96 -11.33
CA ALA A 135 -3.68 1.05 -11.90
C ALA A 135 -5.12 1.44 -11.53
N SER A 136 -5.38 1.82 -10.29
CA SER A 136 -6.68 2.34 -9.83
C SER A 136 -7.10 3.55 -10.65
N ARG A 137 -6.20 4.52 -10.88
CA ARG A 137 -6.50 5.70 -11.70
C ARG A 137 -6.77 5.36 -13.17
N ILE A 138 -6.06 4.39 -13.74
CA ILE A 138 -6.30 3.91 -15.11
C ILE A 138 -7.70 3.27 -15.20
N LEU A 139 -8.04 2.37 -14.27
CA LEU A 139 -9.28 1.62 -14.28
C LEU A 139 -10.49 2.51 -13.96
N GLU A 140 -10.40 3.40 -12.97
CA GLU A 140 -11.48 4.34 -12.67
C GLU A 140 -11.77 5.28 -13.85
N GLY A 141 -10.74 5.70 -14.57
CA GLY A 141 -10.91 6.45 -15.83
C GLY A 141 -11.65 5.67 -16.93
N ASN A 142 -11.75 4.34 -16.80
CA ASN A 142 -12.47 3.45 -17.70
C ASN A 142 -13.77 2.89 -17.09
N GLY A 143 -14.24 3.48 -15.99
CA GLY A 143 -15.54 3.16 -15.37
C GLY A 143 -15.54 1.94 -14.44
N TYR A 144 -14.37 1.50 -13.97
CA TYR A 144 -14.28 0.46 -12.94
C TYR A 144 -14.34 1.07 -11.55
N GLU A 145 -14.93 0.35 -10.60
CA GLU A 145 -14.77 0.64 -9.18
C GLU A 145 -13.53 -0.09 -8.66
N THR A 146 -12.62 0.62 -7.99
CA THR A 146 -11.35 0.06 -7.55
C THR A 146 -11.06 0.30 -6.08
N TYR A 147 -10.31 -0.63 -5.48
CA TYR A 147 -9.82 -0.55 -4.11
C TYR A 147 -8.33 -0.90 -4.10
N ASN A 148 -7.48 0.00 -3.61
CA ASN A 148 -6.04 -0.19 -3.54
C ASN A 148 -5.62 -0.78 -2.18
N PHE A 149 -4.80 -1.83 -2.19
CA PHE A 149 -4.32 -2.44 -0.95
C PHE A 149 -3.37 -1.50 -0.20
N SER A 150 -3.68 -1.23 1.07
CA SER A 150 -2.84 -0.39 1.92
C SER A 150 -1.55 -1.13 2.30
N GLY A 151 -0.40 -0.60 1.85
CA GLY A 151 0.94 -1.14 2.16
C GLY A 151 1.55 -2.06 1.10
N GLY A 152 0.75 -2.64 0.19
CA GLY A 152 1.24 -3.51 -0.87
C GLY A 152 1.74 -4.89 -0.40
N PHE A 153 2.19 -5.72 -1.34
CA PHE A 153 2.63 -7.10 -1.08
C PHE A 153 3.78 -7.18 -0.08
N ARG A 154 4.68 -6.18 -0.04
CA ARG A 154 5.75 -6.13 0.97
C ARG A 154 5.20 -6.09 2.40
N PHE A 155 4.14 -5.33 2.63
CA PHE A 155 3.51 -5.26 3.95
C PHE A 155 2.81 -6.58 4.28
N TYR A 156 2.05 -7.12 3.32
CA TYR A 156 1.40 -8.41 3.48
C TYR A 156 2.39 -9.53 3.83
N ASP A 157 3.45 -9.68 3.03
CA ASP A 157 4.46 -10.72 3.21
C ASP A 157 5.16 -10.60 4.57
N ALA A 158 5.50 -9.37 4.99
CA ALA A 158 6.07 -9.14 6.32
C ALA A 158 5.13 -9.60 7.44
N VAL A 159 3.84 -9.23 7.38
CA VAL A 159 2.87 -9.56 8.44
C VAL A 159 2.52 -11.04 8.45
N VAL A 160 2.35 -11.68 7.28
CA VAL A 160 2.02 -13.09 7.19
C VAL A 160 3.18 -13.97 7.62
N ASN A 161 4.41 -13.64 7.22
CA ASN A 161 5.59 -14.36 7.68
C ASN A 161 5.79 -14.18 9.19
N ASP A 162 5.60 -12.98 9.74
CA ASP A 162 5.70 -12.73 11.18
C ASP A 162 4.66 -13.52 11.97
N ARG A 163 3.39 -13.54 11.53
CA ARG A 163 2.34 -14.38 12.13
C ARG A 163 2.70 -15.87 12.11
N ALA A 164 3.22 -16.37 10.99
CA ALA A 164 3.63 -17.76 10.87
C ALA A 164 4.81 -18.11 11.78
N LEU A 165 5.71 -17.15 12.08
CA LEU A 165 6.76 -17.31 13.07
C LEU A 165 6.19 -17.33 14.49
N ILE A 166 5.27 -16.41 14.83
CA ILE A 166 4.63 -16.35 16.15
C ILE A 166 3.86 -17.65 16.45
N GLU A 167 3.11 -18.19 15.49
CA GLU A 167 2.42 -19.49 15.64
C GLU A 167 3.38 -20.66 15.88
N ARG A 168 4.64 -20.47 15.50
CA ARG A 168 5.75 -21.41 15.68
C ARG A 168 6.73 -20.97 16.78
N ALA A 169 6.28 -20.12 17.69
CA ALA A 169 7.06 -19.69 18.84
C ALA A 169 6.41 -20.16 20.15
N TYR A 170 7.23 -20.35 21.18
CA TYR A 170 6.77 -20.48 22.54
C TYR A 170 6.07 -19.19 22.99
N ALA A 171 5.25 -19.25 24.06
CA ALA A 171 4.63 -18.07 24.65
C ALA A 171 5.63 -16.96 25.06
N CYS A 172 6.91 -17.30 25.23
CA CYS A 172 7.99 -16.36 25.51
C CYS A 172 8.63 -15.73 24.25
N GLY A 173 8.12 -16.01 23.04
CA GLY A 173 8.63 -15.47 21.78
C GLY A 173 9.88 -16.15 21.23
N MET A 174 10.32 -17.27 21.81
CA MET A 174 11.40 -18.08 21.22
C MET A 174 10.84 -19.02 20.15
N ASP A 175 11.46 -19.05 18.97
CA ASP A 175 11.12 -19.98 17.89
C ASP A 175 11.31 -21.45 18.33
N TYR A 176 10.46 -22.36 17.84
CA TYR A 176 10.71 -23.80 17.98
C TYR A 176 12.04 -24.14 17.28
N LYS A 177 13.07 -24.49 18.06
CA LYS A 177 14.29 -25.09 17.49
C LYS A 177 13.90 -26.39 16.78
N LYS A 178 14.15 -26.47 15.47
CA LYS A 178 14.20 -27.74 14.74
C LYS A 178 15.38 -28.58 15.23
#